data_AF-A0A3B3R831-F1
#
_entry.id   AF-A0A3B3R831-F1
#
_cell.length_a   1.000
_cell.length_b   1.000
_cell.length_c   1.000
_cell.angle_alpha   90.00
_cell.angle_beta   90.00
_cell.angle_gamma   90.00
#
_symmetry.space_group_name_H-M   'P 1'
#
loop_
_entity.id
_entity.type
_entity.pdbx_description
1 polymer ?
#
loop_
_entity_poly.entity_id
_entity_poly.type
_entity_poly.pdbx_seq_one_letter_code
_entity_poly.pdbx_strand_id
1 'polypeptide(L)'
;MYIRMFKLRLLNAIAPAYFFTATMVTFVLHFYFFIPAIFQAPGTRLNGATLVHSAVILYLMLNALGNYLMTIRDSAESANENVIPVCSPDCPDKVDAHYLLNGRHFCKLCKKVILKRDHHCFFTGNCIGNRNMRYFIMFCIYTSCTCLYSLVLGVAYLTVEYSISFENPLTFLTLLPLSTGYFFLGTIPGLQFFLVLMLYVWLGIGLTCAGFCLQQVLLVARGQTWCQLRRGQLVENQSSWRVNLSDVFGSRWVLGLFLPVQTVEAPLGGTTHKHD
;
A
#
# COMPACT_ATOMS: atom_id res chain seq x y z
N MET A 1 -4.99 -23.21 18.19
CA MET A 1 -3.78 -22.65 17.51
C MET A 1 -3.78 -22.84 15.99
N TYR A 2 -3.97 -24.07 15.46
CA TYR A 2 -3.90 -24.38 14.02
C TYR A 2 -4.85 -23.56 13.13
N ILE A 3 -6.14 -23.48 13.51
CA ILE A 3 -7.16 -22.71 12.75
C ILE A 3 -6.81 -21.22 12.65
N ARG A 4 -6.26 -20.62 13.71
CA ARG A 4 -5.85 -19.21 13.72
C ARG A 4 -4.68 -18.96 12.78
N MET A 5 -3.65 -19.82 12.82
CA MET A 5 -2.52 -19.73 11.90
C MET A 5 -2.91 -19.96 10.44
N PHE A 6 -3.83 -20.91 10.19
CA PHE A 6 -4.36 -21.16 8.85
C PHE A 6 -5.04 -19.91 8.27
N LYS A 7 -5.92 -19.25 9.03
CA LYS A 7 -6.57 -18.00 8.61
C LYS A 7 -5.57 -16.89 8.25
N LEU A 8 -4.51 -16.72 9.05
CA LEU A 8 -3.49 -15.70 8.79
C LEU A 8 -2.66 -16.01 7.54
N ARG A 9 -2.36 -17.29 7.28
CA ARG A 9 -1.68 -17.72 6.04
C ARG A 9 -2.55 -17.54 4.81
N LEU A 10 -3.85 -17.83 4.93
CA LEU A 10 -4.80 -17.59 3.86
C LEU A 10 -4.88 -16.09 3.53
N LEU A 11 -4.92 -15.23 4.55
CA LEU A 11 -4.91 -13.77 4.37
C LEU A 11 -3.63 -13.28 3.67
N ASN A 12 -2.48 -13.90 3.94
CA ASN A 12 -1.21 -13.65 3.25
C ASN A 12 -1.22 -14.00 1.76
N ALA A 13 -2.19 -14.78 1.29
CA ALA A 13 -2.35 -15.10 -0.13
C ALA A 13 -3.48 -14.29 -0.78
N ILE A 14 -4.61 -14.15 -0.08
CA ILE A 14 -5.79 -13.42 -0.59
C ILE A 14 -5.50 -11.92 -0.75
N ALA A 15 -4.84 -11.29 0.23
CA ALA A 15 -4.64 -9.84 0.18
C ALA A 15 -3.72 -9.39 -0.99
N PRO A 16 -2.58 -10.06 -1.28
CA PRO A 16 -1.81 -9.78 -2.49
C PRO A 16 -2.61 -10.05 -3.77
N ALA A 17 -3.32 -11.18 -3.84
CA ALA A 17 -4.14 -11.52 -5.01
C ALA A 17 -5.21 -10.45 -5.28
N TYR A 18 -5.88 -9.96 -4.23
CA TYR A 18 -6.82 -8.85 -4.33
C TYR A 18 -6.17 -7.58 -4.88
N PHE A 19 -4.99 -7.20 -4.37
CA PHE A 19 -4.26 -6.02 -4.85
C PHE A 19 -3.91 -6.13 -6.34
N PHE A 20 -3.37 -7.27 -6.78
CA PHE A 20 -3.02 -7.49 -8.19
C PHE A 20 -4.26 -7.50 -9.09
N THR A 21 -5.34 -8.17 -8.68
CA THR A 21 -6.60 -8.18 -9.43
C THR A 21 -7.17 -6.77 -9.56
N ALA A 22 -7.24 -6.00 -8.48
CA ALA A 22 -7.72 -4.62 -8.52
C ALA A 22 -6.84 -3.74 -9.43
N THR A 23 -5.52 -3.94 -9.41
CA THR A 23 -4.57 -3.23 -10.28
C THR A 23 -4.81 -3.55 -11.75
N MET A 24 -4.96 -4.84 -12.10
CA MET A 24 -5.23 -5.27 -13.48
C MET A 24 -6.58 -4.77 -13.99
N VAL A 25 -7.64 -4.88 -13.18
CA VAL A 25 -8.96 -4.33 -13.51
C VAL A 25 -8.85 -2.81 -13.74
N THR A 26 -8.16 -2.09 -12.87
CA THR A 26 -7.97 -0.64 -12.99
C THR A 26 -7.25 -0.30 -14.29
N PHE A 27 -6.20 -1.03 -14.66
CA PHE A 27 -5.51 -0.87 -15.94
C PHE A 27 -6.48 -1.02 -17.12
N VAL A 28 -7.26 -2.11 -17.15
CA VAL A 28 -8.22 -2.38 -18.23
C VAL A 28 -9.26 -1.26 -18.31
N LEU A 29 -9.83 -0.84 -17.18
CA LEU A 29 -10.83 0.23 -17.14
C LEU A 29 -10.29 1.55 -17.72
N HIS A 30 -9.03 1.90 -17.42
CA HIS A 30 -8.45 3.13 -17.96
C HIS A 30 -8.26 3.08 -19.47
N PHE A 31 -7.66 2.01 -19.99
CA PHE A 31 -7.27 1.96 -21.39
C PHE A 31 -8.39 1.54 -22.35
N TYR A 32 -9.38 0.78 -21.88
CA TYR A 32 -10.46 0.30 -22.73
C TYR A 32 -11.77 1.07 -22.55
N PHE A 33 -11.96 1.79 -21.44
CA PHE A 33 -13.21 2.50 -21.17
C PHE A 33 -12.98 4.00 -20.95
N PHE A 34 -12.24 4.38 -19.92
CA PHE A 34 -12.17 5.79 -19.49
C PHE A 34 -11.48 6.69 -20.51
N ILE A 35 -10.25 6.36 -20.88
CA ILE A 35 -9.47 7.22 -21.79
C ILE A 35 -10.11 7.29 -23.18
N PRO A 36 -10.55 6.17 -23.79
CA PRO A 36 -11.27 6.21 -25.06
C PRO A 36 -12.54 7.06 -25.01
N ALA A 37 -13.42 6.84 -24.03
CA ALA A 37 -14.70 7.53 -23.97
C ALA A 37 -14.58 9.02 -23.67
N ILE A 38 -13.66 9.41 -22.78
CA ILE A 38 -13.57 10.80 -22.31
C ILE A 38 -12.69 11.66 -23.23
N PHE A 39 -11.61 11.09 -23.80
CA PHE A 39 -10.56 11.90 -24.43
C PHE A 39 -10.30 11.59 -25.91
N GLN A 40 -10.89 10.55 -26.52
CA GLN A 40 -10.73 10.37 -27.97
C GLN A 40 -11.60 11.37 -28.76
N ALA A 41 -10.97 12.05 -29.72
CA ALA A 41 -11.66 12.90 -30.68
C ALA A 41 -11.90 12.13 -31.99
N PRO A 42 -13.00 12.37 -32.73
CA PRO A 42 -13.22 11.77 -34.05
C PRO A 42 -12.15 12.28 -35.04
N GLY A 43 -11.24 11.39 -35.45
CA GLY A 43 -10.17 11.71 -36.40
C GLY A 43 -8.83 11.12 -35.95
N THR A 44 -8.15 10.42 -36.85
CA THR A 44 -7.01 9.51 -36.64
C THR A 44 -5.71 10.14 -36.10
N ARG A 45 -5.73 11.35 -35.52
CA ARG A 45 -4.57 11.96 -34.86
C ARG A 45 -4.64 11.73 -33.36
N LEU A 46 -3.55 11.18 -32.82
CA LEU A 46 -3.34 10.97 -31.40
C LEU A 46 -3.60 12.29 -30.62
N ASN A 47 -4.66 12.33 -29.82
CA ASN A 47 -5.00 13.51 -29.03
C ASN A 47 -3.97 13.70 -27.90
N GLY A 48 -3.49 14.93 -27.71
CA GLY A 48 -2.57 15.27 -26.60
C GLY A 48 -3.16 14.92 -25.23
N ALA A 49 -4.48 15.07 -25.04
CA ALA A 49 -5.14 14.67 -23.79
C ALA A 49 -5.05 13.16 -23.55
N THR A 50 -5.32 12.34 -24.58
CA THR A 50 -5.16 10.88 -24.50
C THR A 50 -3.75 10.50 -24.09
N LEU A 51 -2.73 11.14 -24.69
CA LEU A 51 -1.32 10.91 -24.35
C LEU A 51 -1.01 11.26 -22.89
N VAL A 52 -1.42 12.45 -22.45
CA VAL A 52 -1.17 12.94 -21.09
C VAL A 52 -1.84 12.02 -20.06
N HIS A 53 -3.13 11.72 -20.22
CA HIS A 53 -3.85 10.88 -19.27
C HIS A 53 -3.32 9.44 -19.24
N SER A 54 -2.87 8.91 -20.39
CA SER A 54 -2.17 7.61 -20.46
C SER A 54 -0.83 7.64 -19.73
N ALA A 55 -0.02 8.69 -19.93
CA ALA A 55 1.28 8.82 -19.27
C ALA A 55 1.12 8.96 -17.74
N VAL A 56 0.14 9.75 -17.28
CA VAL A 56 -0.15 9.94 -15.85
C VAL A 56 -0.54 8.63 -15.19
N ILE A 57 -1.49 7.87 -15.75
CA ILE A 57 -1.91 6.60 -15.12
C ILE A 57 -0.78 5.58 -15.14
N LEU A 58 -0.01 5.46 -16.23
CA LEU A 58 1.15 4.56 -16.29
C LEU A 58 2.20 4.91 -15.26
N TYR A 59 2.49 6.21 -15.07
CA TYR A 59 3.44 6.69 -14.07
C TYR A 59 2.98 6.34 -12.64
N LEU A 60 1.70 6.57 -12.32
CA LEU A 60 1.13 6.27 -11.01
C LEU A 60 1.16 4.75 -10.73
N MET A 61 0.73 3.94 -11.70
CA MET A 61 0.72 2.48 -11.56
C MET A 61 2.14 1.89 -11.49
N LEU A 62 3.07 2.40 -12.29
CA LEU A 62 4.48 2.01 -12.24
C LEU A 62 5.08 2.25 -10.86
N ASN A 63 4.80 3.41 -10.27
CA ASN A 63 5.32 3.74 -8.94
C ASN A 63 4.61 2.96 -7.83
N ALA A 64 3.30 2.75 -7.90
CA ALA A 64 2.57 1.93 -6.94
C ALA A 64 3.11 0.48 -6.95
N LEU A 65 3.17 -0.15 -8.13
CA LEU A 65 3.67 -1.51 -8.29
C LEU A 65 5.17 -1.62 -8.00
N GLY A 66 5.97 -0.67 -8.48
CA GLY A 66 7.41 -0.67 -8.27
C GLY A 66 7.76 -0.59 -6.78
N ASN A 67 7.14 0.33 -6.03
CA ASN A 67 7.38 0.43 -4.59
C ASN A 67 6.80 -0.78 -3.83
N TYR A 68 5.69 -1.36 -4.28
CA TYR A 68 5.19 -2.63 -3.76
C TYR A 68 6.24 -3.75 -3.90
N LEU A 69 6.82 -3.91 -5.10
CA LEU A 69 7.85 -4.91 -5.37
C LEU A 69 9.13 -4.67 -4.57
N MET A 70 9.57 -3.41 -4.45
CA MET A 70 10.73 -3.06 -3.63
C MET A 70 10.49 -3.33 -2.15
N THR A 71 9.25 -3.15 -1.65
CA THR A 71 8.88 -3.49 -0.26
C THR A 71 9.06 -4.98 0.04
N ILE A 72 8.84 -5.84 -0.96
CA ILE A 72 9.02 -7.29 -0.84
C ILE A 72 10.50 -7.66 -0.99
N ARG A 73 11.18 -7.11 -2.00
CA ARG A 73 12.57 -7.42 -2.33
C ARG A 73 13.55 -6.98 -1.24
N ASP A 74 13.42 -5.76 -0.74
CA ASP A 74 14.30 -5.19 0.30
C ASP A 74 13.80 -5.55 1.71
N SER A 75 13.55 -6.84 1.95
CA SER A 75 12.97 -7.32 3.20
C SER A 75 13.80 -6.88 4.43
N ALA A 76 13.11 -6.51 5.52
CA ALA A 76 13.72 -6.05 6.76
C ALA A 76 14.25 -7.20 7.64
N GLU A 77 14.67 -8.31 7.04
CA GLU A 77 15.27 -9.46 7.73
C GLU A 77 16.61 -9.08 8.38
N SER A 78 16.81 -9.53 9.62
CA SER A 78 18.08 -9.42 10.34
C SER A 78 19.11 -10.34 9.68
N ALA A 79 20.19 -9.79 9.14
CA ALA A 79 21.26 -10.58 8.55
C ALA A 79 21.88 -11.50 9.63
N ASN A 80 22.06 -12.78 9.31
CA ASN A 80 22.73 -13.80 10.13
C ASN A 80 22.03 -14.29 11.41
N GLU A 81 20.73 -14.03 11.58
CA GLU A 81 19.96 -14.55 12.72
C GLU A 81 18.87 -15.55 12.28
N ASN A 82 19.26 -16.81 12.09
CA ASN A 82 18.33 -17.94 11.89
C ASN A 82 17.82 -18.53 13.22
N VAL A 83 18.16 -17.91 14.35
CA VAL A 83 17.79 -18.42 15.67
C VAL A 83 16.27 -18.29 15.82
N ILE A 84 15.57 -19.40 15.68
CA ILE A 84 14.16 -19.50 16.07
C ILE A 84 14.15 -19.42 17.61
N PRO A 85 13.52 -18.40 18.21
CA PRO A 85 13.29 -18.38 19.63
C PRO A 85 12.67 -19.68 20.13
N VAL A 86 13.35 -20.40 21.02
CA VAL A 86 12.68 -21.41 21.83
C VAL A 86 11.84 -20.65 22.84
N CYS A 87 10.55 -20.45 22.53
CA CYS A 87 9.58 -19.96 23.52
C CYS A 87 9.51 -21.01 24.65
N SER A 88 9.60 -20.55 25.90
CA SER A 88 9.17 -21.35 27.05
C SER A 88 7.71 -21.83 26.83
N PRO A 89 7.34 -23.07 27.24
CA PRO A 89 5.99 -23.60 27.08
C PRO A 89 4.88 -22.67 27.64
N ASP A 90 5.21 -21.81 28.59
CA ASP A 90 4.29 -20.85 29.22
C ASP A 90 4.27 -19.46 28.54
N CYS A 91 4.89 -19.31 27.37
CA CYS A 91 4.92 -18.03 26.67
C CYS A 91 3.48 -17.66 26.24
N PRO A 92 2.91 -16.55 26.72
CA PRO A 92 1.55 -16.19 26.37
C PRO A 92 1.44 -16.12 24.85
N ASP A 93 0.41 -16.76 24.32
CA ASP A 93 0.04 -17.00 22.92
C ASP A 93 -0.18 -15.73 22.08
N LYS A 94 0.45 -14.62 22.47
CA LYS A 94 0.61 -13.43 21.66
C LYS A 94 1.49 -13.80 20.47
N VAL A 95 0.99 -13.49 19.28
CA VAL A 95 1.64 -13.76 17.99
C VAL A 95 3.03 -13.09 17.89
N ASP A 96 3.35 -12.18 18.82
CA ASP A 96 4.60 -11.41 18.91
C ASP A 96 5.41 -11.66 20.20
N ALA A 97 5.27 -12.84 20.83
CA ALA A 97 5.87 -13.12 22.13
C ALA A 97 7.39 -13.34 22.06
N HIS A 98 8.09 -12.46 22.78
CA HIS A 98 9.45 -12.55 23.34
C HIS A 98 10.56 -13.11 22.46
N TYR A 99 11.19 -12.26 21.65
CA TYR A 99 12.65 -12.17 21.56
C TYR A 99 12.94 -10.72 21.14
N LEU A 100 12.91 -9.84 22.14
CA LEU A 100 13.25 -8.43 22.02
C LEU A 100 14.70 -8.30 22.46
N LEU A 101 15.64 -8.45 21.53
CA LEU A 101 16.98 -7.91 21.71
C LEU A 101 17.14 -6.71 20.78
N ASN A 102 17.20 -5.51 21.35
CA ASN A 102 17.65 -4.28 20.69
C ASN A 102 16.91 -3.96 19.37
N GLY A 103 15.57 -3.90 19.42
CA GLY A 103 14.74 -3.52 18.25
C GLY A 103 14.56 -4.64 17.20
N ARG A 104 14.93 -5.88 17.51
CA ARG A 104 14.67 -7.05 16.67
C ARG A 104 13.43 -7.81 17.16
N HIS A 105 12.68 -8.39 16.23
CA HIS A 105 11.45 -9.10 16.54
C HIS A 105 11.25 -10.31 15.64
N PHE A 106 11.01 -11.49 16.22
CA PHE A 106 10.64 -12.67 15.46
C PHE A 106 9.19 -12.59 14.96
N CYS A 107 8.99 -12.80 13.65
CA CYS A 107 7.66 -12.90 13.05
C CYS A 107 7.28 -14.36 12.83
N LYS A 108 6.19 -14.84 13.46
CA LYS A 108 5.67 -16.20 13.26
C LYS A 108 5.15 -16.47 11.84
N LEU A 109 4.72 -15.43 11.11
CA LEU A 109 4.22 -15.55 9.73
C LEU A 109 5.36 -15.66 8.72
N CYS A 110 6.36 -14.76 8.81
CA CYS A 110 7.55 -14.82 7.96
C CYS A 110 8.56 -15.91 8.41
N LYS A 111 8.46 -16.37 9.67
CA LYS A 111 9.43 -17.25 10.34
C LYS A 111 10.86 -16.69 10.34
N LYS A 112 10.98 -15.38 10.53
CA LYS A 112 12.24 -14.61 10.43
C LYS A 112 12.34 -13.58 11.54
N VAL A 113 13.56 -13.22 11.92
CA VAL A 113 13.83 -12.09 12.80
C VAL A 113 13.87 -10.81 11.95
N ILE A 114 13.09 -9.81 12.34
CA ILE A 114 12.90 -8.55 11.62
C ILE A 114 13.51 -7.41 12.42
N LEU A 115 14.37 -6.62 11.79
CA LEU A 115 15.03 -5.46 12.38
C LEU A 115 14.12 -4.22 12.35
N LYS A 116 14.01 -3.52 13.48
CA LYS A 116 13.07 -2.41 13.73
C LYS A 116 11.68 -2.71 13.15
N ARG A 117 11.15 -3.90 13.49
CA ARG A 117 9.85 -4.37 12.99
C ARG A 117 8.75 -3.35 13.31
N ASP A 118 8.00 -3.00 12.28
CA ASP A 118 6.81 -2.18 12.41
C ASP A 118 5.56 -3.08 12.50
N HIS A 119 5.28 -3.82 11.43
CA HIS A 119 4.17 -4.76 11.37
C HIS A 119 4.39 -5.84 10.30
N HIS A 120 3.56 -6.88 10.34
CA HIS A 120 3.41 -7.80 9.22
C HIS A 120 2.29 -7.28 8.32
N CYS A 121 2.58 -6.99 7.06
CA CYS A 121 1.62 -6.49 6.10
C CYS A 121 1.08 -7.64 5.25
N PHE A 122 -0.21 -7.95 5.38
CA PHE A 122 -0.82 -9.02 4.60
C PHE A 122 -0.87 -8.69 3.11
N PHE A 123 -1.05 -7.42 2.72
CA PHE A 123 -1.10 -7.02 1.31
C PHE A 123 0.22 -7.22 0.57
N THR A 124 1.36 -7.14 1.25
CA THR A 124 2.69 -7.44 0.67
C THR A 124 3.13 -8.87 0.96
N GLY A 125 2.42 -9.60 1.82
CA GLY A 125 2.83 -10.91 2.33
C GLY A 125 4.13 -10.87 3.15
N ASN A 126 4.63 -9.68 3.50
CA ASN A 126 5.96 -9.47 4.08
C ASN A 126 5.92 -8.58 5.33
N CYS A 127 6.97 -8.66 6.15
CA CYS A 127 7.16 -7.72 7.25
C CYS A 127 7.70 -6.37 6.78
N ILE A 128 7.15 -5.30 7.36
CA ILE A 128 7.64 -3.94 7.22
C ILE A 128 8.56 -3.63 8.41
N GLY A 129 9.74 -3.09 8.11
CA GLY A 129 10.76 -2.70 9.09
C GLY A 129 11.71 -1.65 8.49
N ASN A 130 12.90 -1.50 9.04
CA ASN A 130 13.79 -0.39 8.67
C ASN A 130 14.15 -0.31 7.18
N ARG A 131 14.43 -1.44 6.52
CA ARG A 131 14.94 -1.47 5.15
C ARG A 131 13.88 -1.20 4.08
N ASN A 132 12.62 -1.49 4.37
CA ASN A 132 11.52 -1.35 3.42
C ASN A 132 10.44 -0.33 3.82
N MET A 133 10.59 0.36 4.95
CA MET A 133 9.62 1.37 5.39
C MET A 133 9.39 2.46 4.35
N ARG A 134 10.44 2.98 3.71
CA ARG A 134 10.31 3.99 2.65
C ARG A 134 9.44 3.50 1.51
N TYR A 135 9.72 2.30 0.99
CA TYR A 135 8.96 1.76 -0.13
C TYR A 135 7.51 1.50 0.25
N PHE A 136 7.26 1.07 1.49
CA PHE A 136 5.89 0.91 1.99
C PHE A 136 5.13 2.25 2.01
N ILE A 137 5.76 3.33 2.50
CA ILE A 137 5.15 4.66 2.50
C ILE A 137 4.88 5.13 1.07
N MET A 138 5.85 4.99 0.16
CA MET A 138 5.68 5.37 -1.25
C MET A 138 4.62 4.53 -1.95
N PHE A 139 4.56 3.23 -1.68
CA PHE A 139 3.50 2.34 -2.14
C PHE A 139 2.12 2.86 -1.70
N CYS A 140 1.96 3.25 -0.44
CA CYS A 140 0.69 3.82 0.05
C CYS A 140 0.34 5.15 -0.64
N ILE A 141 1.30 6.06 -0.80
CA ILE A 141 1.09 7.35 -1.48
C ILE A 141 0.63 7.13 -2.92
N TYR A 142 1.40 6.36 -3.70
CA TYR A 142 1.10 6.15 -5.12
C TYR A 142 -0.16 5.33 -5.34
N THR A 143 -0.47 4.37 -4.46
CA THR A 143 -1.75 3.66 -4.51
C THR A 143 -2.91 4.61 -4.21
N SER A 144 -2.77 5.49 -3.21
CA SER A 144 -3.80 6.49 -2.90
C SER A 144 -4.02 7.47 -4.06
N CYS A 145 -2.94 7.97 -4.67
CA CYS A 145 -3.02 8.82 -5.86
C CYS A 145 -3.64 8.10 -7.06
N THR A 146 -3.26 6.84 -7.31
CA THR A 146 -3.86 6.01 -8.38
C THR A 146 -5.35 5.84 -8.16
N CYS A 147 -5.77 5.53 -6.93
CA CYS A 147 -7.17 5.37 -6.57
C CYS A 147 -7.95 6.68 -6.71
N LEU A 148 -7.39 7.82 -6.26
CA LEU A 148 -8.03 9.13 -6.42
C LEU A 148 -8.20 9.50 -7.89
N TYR A 149 -7.16 9.29 -8.70
CA TYR A 149 -7.23 9.55 -10.14
C TYR A 149 -8.25 8.65 -10.84
N SER A 150 -8.27 7.36 -10.49
CA SER A 150 -9.26 6.39 -10.97
C SER A 150 -10.69 6.76 -10.57
N LEU A 151 -10.87 7.26 -9.34
CA LEU A 151 -12.14 7.75 -8.82
C LEU A 151 -12.66 8.92 -9.66
N VAL A 152 -11.80 9.90 -9.94
CA VAL A 152 -12.16 11.09 -10.76
C VAL A 152 -12.53 10.67 -12.19
N LEU A 153 -11.72 9.84 -12.84
CA LEU A 153 -12.04 9.38 -14.20
C LEU A 153 -13.26 8.45 -14.24
N GLY A 154 -13.46 7.63 -13.21
CA GLY A 154 -14.63 6.77 -13.09
C GLY A 154 -15.93 7.58 -12.92
N VAL A 155 -15.90 8.64 -12.11
CA VAL A 155 -17.01 9.60 -12.00
C VAL A 155 -17.29 10.26 -13.35
N ALA A 156 -16.26 10.78 -14.01
CA ALA A 156 -16.41 11.42 -15.32
C ALA A 156 -17.00 10.44 -16.37
N TYR A 157 -16.52 9.20 -16.41
CA TYR A 157 -17.05 8.16 -17.29
C TYR A 157 -18.52 7.86 -17.00
N LEU A 158 -18.91 7.69 -15.73
CA LEU A 158 -20.30 7.46 -15.35
C LEU A 158 -21.22 8.63 -15.72
N THR A 159 -20.71 9.86 -15.66
CA THR A 159 -21.45 11.05 -16.09
C THR A 159 -21.63 11.08 -17.61
N VAL A 160 -20.59 10.80 -18.38
CA VAL A 160 -20.66 10.84 -19.86
C VAL A 160 -21.48 9.69 -20.43
N GLU A 161 -21.21 8.45 -20.00
CA GLU A 161 -21.78 7.25 -20.64
C GLU A 161 -23.14 6.84 -20.06
N TYR A 162 -23.37 7.10 -18.77
CA TYR A 162 -24.60 6.71 -18.09
C TYR A 162 -25.45 7.90 -17.61
N SER A 163 -25.06 9.14 -17.96
CA SER A 163 -25.78 10.36 -17.58
C SER A 163 -26.01 10.51 -16.07
N ILE A 164 -25.10 9.97 -15.25
CA ILE A 164 -25.18 10.08 -13.78
C ILE A 164 -24.59 11.43 -13.34
N SER A 165 -25.42 12.29 -12.76
CA SER A 165 -24.98 13.58 -12.21
C SER A 165 -24.50 13.47 -10.76
N PHE A 166 -23.28 13.93 -10.51
CA PHE A 166 -22.66 14.00 -9.18
C PHE A 166 -22.68 15.41 -8.58
N GLU A 167 -23.47 16.34 -9.13
CA GLU A 167 -23.62 17.70 -8.58
C GLU A 167 -24.16 17.70 -7.14
N ASN A 168 -25.10 16.79 -6.86
CA ASN A 168 -25.59 16.56 -5.52
C ASN A 168 -24.69 15.55 -4.79
N PRO A 169 -24.05 15.91 -3.67
CA PRO A 169 -23.23 14.98 -2.88
C PRO A 169 -24.00 13.74 -2.42
N LEU A 170 -25.32 13.84 -2.25
CA LEU A 170 -26.17 12.71 -1.89
C LEU A 170 -26.14 11.61 -2.96
N THR A 171 -25.96 11.95 -4.24
CA THR A 171 -25.82 10.95 -5.31
C THR A 171 -24.69 9.98 -4.99
N PHE A 172 -23.54 10.48 -4.55
CA PHE A 172 -22.40 9.63 -4.21
C PHE A 172 -22.72 8.69 -3.02
N LEU A 173 -23.55 9.12 -2.08
CA LEU A 173 -23.92 8.30 -0.92
C LEU A 173 -24.97 7.24 -1.25
N THR A 174 -25.88 7.52 -2.19
CA THR A 174 -26.99 6.62 -2.55
C THR A 174 -26.69 5.75 -3.78
N LEU A 175 -25.65 6.07 -4.56
CA LEU A 175 -25.34 5.38 -5.81
C LEU A 175 -25.12 3.86 -5.61
N LEU A 176 -24.25 3.43 -4.70
CA LEU A 176 -24.04 1.98 -4.46
C LEU A 176 -25.32 1.23 -4.07
N PRO A 177 -26.07 1.61 -3.01
CA PRO A 177 -27.26 0.86 -2.62
C PRO A 177 -28.35 0.89 -3.71
N LEU A 178 -28.57 2.02 -4.39
CA LEU A 178 -29.56 2.11 -5.47
C LEU A 178 -29.15 1.28 -6.69
N SER A 179 -27.90 1.40 -7.16
CA SER A 179 -27.39 0.58 -8.26
C SER A 179 -27.41 -0.92 -7.94
N THR A 180 -27.18 -1.30 -6.68
CA THR A 180 -27.32 -2.71 -6.24
C THR A 180 -28.76 -3.19 -6.44
N GLY A 181 -29.75 -2.43 -5.96
CA GLY A 181 -31.17 -2.77 -6.17
C GLY A 181 -31.55 -2.85 -7.64
N TYR A 182 -31.16 -1.84 -8.43
CA TYR A 182 -31.41 -1.80 -9.88
C TYR A 182 -30.75 -2.96 -10.64
N PHE A 183 -29.55 -3.39 -10.24
CA PHE A 183 -28.89 -4.54 -10.84
C PHE A 183 -29.69 -5.83 -10.61
N PHE A 184 -30.16 -6.08 -9.38
CA PHE A 184 -30.96 -7.28 -9.08
C PHE A 184 -32.36 -7.25 -9.67
N LEU A 185 -32.91 -6.06 -9.94
CA LEU A 185 -34.14 -5.88 -10.72
C LEU A 185 -33.92 -6.01 -12.24
N GLY A 186 -32.68 -6.15 -12.70
CA GLY A 186 -32.34 -6.27 -14.12
C GLY A 186 -32.46 -4.97 -14.91
N THR A 187 -32.51 -3.81 -14.24
CA THR A 187 -32.73 -2.51 -14.91
C THR A 187 -31.44 -1.85 -15.39
N ILE A 188 -30.29 -2.23 -14.83
CA ILE A 188 -28.96 -1.73 -15.27
C ILE A 188 -28.06 -2.89 -15.72
N PRO A 189 -27.18 -2.66 -16.72
CA PRO A 189 -26.24 -3.67 -17.17
C PRO A 189 -25.18 -3.97 -16.10
N GLY A 190 -24.67 -5.20 -16.09
CA GLY A 190 -23.64 -5.63 -15.14
C GLY A 190 -22.36 -4.81 -15.19
N LEU A 191 -21.98 -4.27 -16.36
CA LEU A 191 -20.84 -3.37 -16.49
C LEU A 191 -21.02 -2.07 -15.70
N GLN A 192 -22.22 -1.46 -15.77
CA GLN A 192 -22.52 -0.24 -15.01
C GLN A 192 -22.42 -0.51 -13.50
N PHE A 193 -23.03 -1.60 -13.04
CA PHE A 193 -22.94 -1.99 -11.63
C PHE A 193 -21.49 -2.28 -11.19
N PHE A 194 -20.70 -2.94 -12.03
CA PHE A 194 -19.29 -3.22 -11.78
C PHE A 194 -18.45 -1.94 -11.67
N LEU A 195 -18.69 -0.97 -12.54
CA LEU A 195 -18.02 0.35 -12.48
C LEU A 195 -18.37 1.10 -11.20
N VAL A 196 -19.65 1.07 -10.80
CA VAL A 196 -20.09 1.63 -9.52
C VAL A 196 -19.37 0.93 -8.36
N LEU A 197 -19.30 -0.40 -8.35
CA LEU A 197 -18.57 -1.14 -7.31
C LEU A 197 -17.08 -0.74 -7.25
N MET A 198 -16.42 -0.67 -8.42
CA MET A 198 -15.02 -0.26 -8.52
C MET A 198 -14.77 1.15 -7.99
N LEU A 199 -15.72 2.07 -8.19
CA LEU A 199 -15.66 3.43 -7.68
C LEU A 199 -15.52 3.47 -6.15
N TYR A 200 -16.32 2.67 -5.42
CA TYR A 200 -16.19 2.56 -3.96
C TYR A 200 -14.98 1.75 -3.51
N VAL A 201 -14.55 0.76 -4.31
CA VAL A 201 -13.31 0.02 -4.05
C VAL A 201 -12.10 0.97 -4.11
N TRP A 202 -12.02 1.84 -5.14
CA TRP A 202 -10.96 2.85 -5.23
C TRP A 202 -11.03 3.84 -4.06
N LEU A 203 -12.22 4.32 -3.70
CA LEU A 203 -12.36 5.19 -2.52
C LEU A 203 -11.84 4.51 -1.25
N GLY A 204 -12.27 3.27 -0.99
CA GLY A 204 -11.90 2.51 0.21
C GLY A 204 -10.39 2.22 0.28
N ILE A 205 -9.79 1.75 -0.82
CA ILE A 205 -8.34 1.51 -0.89
C ILE A 205 -7.58 2.83 -0.73
N GLY A 206 -8.01 3.89 -1.43
CA GLY A 206 -7.35 5.19 -1.44
C GLY A 206 -7.30 5.82 -0.05
N LEU A 207 -8.43 5.82 0.67
CA LEU A 207 -8.53 6.32 2.04
C LEU A 207 -7.72 5.47 3.02
N THR A 208 -7.77 4.14 2.89
CA THR A 208 -6.99 3.23 3.74
C THR A 208 -5.49 3.45 3.57
N CYS A 209 -5.02 3.59 2.33
CA CYS A 209 -3.62 3.86 2.03
C CYS A 209 -3.19 5.25 2.52
N ALA A 210 -4.03 6.28 2.37
CA ALA A 210 -3.75 7.61 2.90
C ALA A 210 -3.64 7.60 4.44
N GLY A 211 -4.56 6.90 5.12
CA GLY A 211 -4.54 6.73 6.58
C GLY A 211 -3.28 6.01 7.06
N PHE A 212 -2.91 4.89 6.44
CA PHE A 212 -1.66 4.20 6.78
C PHE A 212 -0.42 5.05 6.49
N CYS A 213 -0.37 5.75 5.35
CA CYS A 213 0.73 6.66 5.04
C CYS A 213 0.89 7.72 6.12
N LEU A 214 -0.20 8.43 6.46
CA LEU A 214 -0.17 9.47 7.47
C LEU A 214 0.30 8.92 8.81
N GLN A 215 -0.26 7.80 9.24
CA GLN A 215 0.13 7.14 10.48
C GLN A 215 1.62 6.78 10.49
N GLN A 216 2.14 6.18 9.42
CA GLN A 216 3.55 5.77 9.35
C GLN A 216 4.50 6.97 9.31
N VAL A 217 4.17 8.01 8.55
CA VAL A 217 4.98 9.24 8.51
C VAL A 217 5.06 9.88 9.89
N LEU A 218 3.95 9.93 10.64
CA LEU A 218 3.94 10.46 12.01
C LEU A 218 4.75 9.60 12.98
N LEU A 219 4.68 8.28 12.86
CA LEU A 219 5.46 7.34 13.68
C LEU A 219 6.96 7.45 13.39
N VAL A 220 7.33 7.48 12.10
CA VAL A 220 8.72 7.70 11.67
C VAL A 220 9.22 9.05 12.15
N ALA A 221 8.44 10.13 12.00
CA ALA A 221 8.83 11.45 12.49
C ALA A 221 9.12 11.45 14.00
N ARG A 222 8.41 10.63 14.78
CA ARG A 222 8.64 10.43 16.22
C ARG A 222 9.79 9.46 16.54
N GLY A 223 10.35 8.76 15.55
CA GLY A 223 11.35 7.71 15.76
C GLY A 223 10.80 6.46 16.44
N GLN A 224 9.50 6.21 16.29
CA GLN A 224 8.77 5.13 16.96
C GLN A 224 8.20 4.15 15.92
N THR A 225 8.18 2.86 16.22
CA THR A 225 7.49 1.86 15.39
C THR A 225 6.06 1.60 15.88
N TRP A 226 5.19 1.14 15.00
CA TRP A 226 3.84 0.70 15.34
C TRP A 226 3.84 -0.41 16.40
N CYS A 227 4.82 -1.32 16.34
CA CYS A 227 4.96 -2.38 17.34
C CYS A 227 5.21 -1.82 18.74
N GLN A 228 6.04 -0.77 18.86
CA GLN A 228 6.31 -0.09 20.12
C GLN A 228 5.06 0.65 20.62
N LEU A 229 4.39 1.40 19.74
CA LEU A 229 3.18 2.13 20.10
C LEU A 229 2.07 1.19 20.62
N ARG A 230 1.80 0.08 19.92
CA ARG A 230 0.80 -0.92 20.36
C ARG A 230 1.12 -1.59 21.69
N ARG A 231 2.39 -1.60 22.09
CA ARG A 231 2.84 -2.14 23.38
C ARG A 231 2.81 -1.10 24.50
N GLY A 232 2.40 0.14 24.22
CA GLY A 232 2.47 1.24 25.18
C GLY A 232 3.90 1.70 25.47
N GLN A 233 4.88 1.32 24.64
CA GLN A 233 6.26 1.76 24.77
C GLN A 233 6.41 3.09 24.04
N LEU A 234 6.25 4.18 24.80
CA LEU A 234 6.58 5.53 24.32
C LEU A 234 8.10 5.67 24.39
N VAL A 235 8.72 5.95 23.23
CA VAL A 235 10.16 6.16 23.13
C VAL A 235 10.44 7.64 23.33
N GLU A 236 11.25 8.00 24.33
CA GLU A 236 11.85 9.32 24.41
C GLU A 236 12.87 9.44 23.29
N ASN A 237 12.44 10.01 22.17
CA ASN A 237 13.33 10.17 21.04
C ASN A 237 14.22 11.41 21.23
N GLN A 238 15.53 11.20 21.24
CA GLN A 238 16.51 12.28 21.35
C GLN A 238 16.80 12.95 19.98
N SER A 239 16.44 12.32 18.86
CA SER A 239 16.69 12.86 17.52
C SER A 239 15.52 13.72 17.01
N SER A 240 15.85 14.72 16.18
CA SER A 240 14.83 15.54 15.52
C SER A 240 14.05 14.75 14.45
N TRP A 241 12.81 15.14 14.20
CA TRP A 241 11.95 14.51 13.19
C TRP A 241 12.57 14.47 11.78
N ARG A 242 13.41 15.46 11.45
CA ARG A 242 14.13 15.53 10.16
C ARG A 242 15.15 14.41 10.03
N VAL A 243 15.89 14.12 11.10
CA VAL A 243 16.86 13.02 11.14
C VAL A 243 16.15 11.69 10.97
N ASN A 244 15.04 11.49 11.68
CA ASN A 244 14.28 10.23 11.57
C ASN A 244 13.72 9.98 10.17
N LEU A 245 13.21 11.02 9.50
CA LEU A 245 12.78 10.91 8.11
C LEU A 245 13.98 10.65 7.18
N SER A 246 15.11 11.32 7.39
CA SER A 246 16.33 11.08 6.61
C SER A 246 16.83 9.65 6.76
N ASP A 247 16.74 9.05 7.94
CA ASP A 247 17.13 7.65 8.19
C ASP A 247 16.28 6.66 7.39
N VAL A 248 14.99 6.95 7.18
CA VAL A 248 14.09 6.10 6.40
C VAL A 248 14.20 6.37 4.91
N PHE A 249 14.23 7.64 4.50
CA PHE A 249 14.17 8.02 3.10
C PHE A 249 15.55 8.06 2.40
N GLY A 250 16.63 8.13 3.17
CA GLY A 250 18.00 8.19 2.68
C GLY A 250 18.42 9.57 2.15
N SER A 251 19.70 9.72 1.85
CA SER A 251 20.29 10.96 1.31
C SER A 251 19.73 11.33 -0.06
N ARG A 252 19.34 10.32 -0.87
CA ARG A 252 18.76 10.48 -2.21
C ARG A 252 17.23 10.48 -2.21
N TRP A 253 16.61 10.94 -1.13
CA TRP A 253 15.15 10.87 -0.92
C TRP A 253 14.33 11.45 -2.07
N VAL A 254 14.78 12.55 -2.70
CA VAL A 254 14.10 13.19 -3.84
C VAL A 254 13.90 12.21 -5.01
N LEU A 255 14.95 11.50 -5.42
CA LEU A 255 14.85 10.47 -6.47
C LEU A 255 13.85 9.39 -6.06
N GLY A 256 13.87 9.04 -4.78
CA GLY A 256 12.98 8.06 -4.21
C GLY A 256 11.54 8.48 -4.04
N LEU A 257 11.22 9.76 -4.20
CA LEU A 257 9.84 10.25 -4.28
C LEU A 257 9.24 9.93 -5.64
N PHE A 258 10.02 9.98 -6.72
CA PHE A 258 9.52 9.88 -8.09
C PHE A 258 9.72 8.51 -8.72
N LEU A 259 10.68 7.72 -8.22
CA LEU A 259 11.03 6.42 -8.78
C LEU A 259 11.17 5.35 -7.68
N PRO A 260 10.77 4.10 -7.96
CA PRO A 260 10.91 2.97 -7.05
C PRO A 260 12.35 2.41 -7.07
N VAL A 261 13.32 3.25 -6.72
CA VAL A 261 14.75 2.91 -6.71
C VAL A 261 15.31 2.93 -5.30
N GLN A 262 16.45 2.26 -5.09
CA GLN A 262 17.16 2.29 -3.82
C GLN A 262 17.77 3.69 -3.57
N THR A 263 17.48 4.27 -2.40
CA THR A 263 17.97 5.61 -2.01
C THR A 263 18.88 5.61 -0.80
N VAL A 264 18.93 4.50 -0.08
CA VAL A 264 19.86 4.27 1.01
C VAL A 264 21.04 3.50 0.44
N GLU A 265 22.23 4.07 0.51
CA GLU A 265 23.45 3.37 0.11
C GLU A 265 23.58 2.11 0.95
N ALA A 266 23.67 0.96 0.29
CA ALA A 266 24.07 -0.26 0.99
C ALA A 266 25.46 0.01 1.59
N PRO A 267 25.73 -0.37 2.85
CA PRO A 267 27.08 -0.25 3.37
C PRO A 267 28.01 -1.01 2.42
N LEU A 268 28.94 -0.29 1.78
CA LEU A 268 30.06 -0.92 1.09
C LEU A 268 30.70 -1.87 2.10
N GLY A 269 30.89 -3.13 1.70
CA GLY A 269 31.19 -4.22 2.60
C GLY A 269 32.27 -3.89 3.64
N GLY A 270 32.00 -4.27 4.88
CA GLY A 270 33.00 -4.53 5.91
C GLY A 270 33.62 -3.32 6.60
N THR A 271 32.98 -2.85 7.67
CA THR A 271 33.68 -2.62 8.94
C THR A 271 32.67 -2.71 10.07
N THR A 272 32.84 -3.74 10.90
CA THR A 272 32.20 -3.89 12.21
C THR A 272 32.55 -2.68 13.08
N HIS A 273 31.61 -1.77 13.30
CA HIS A 273 31.67 -0.93 14.48
C HIS A 273 31.27 -1.79 15.68
N LYS A 274 32.28 -2.34 16.36
CA LYS A 274 32.17 -2.70 17.77
C LYS A 274 31.92 -1.38 18.52
N HIS A 275 30.78 -1.27 19.17
CA HIS A 275 30.64 -0.36 20.29
C HIS A 275 31.01 -1.17 21.53
N ASP A 276 32.14 -0.80 22.12
CA ASP A 276 32.46 -1.05 23.53
C ASP A 276 31.49 -0.28 24.43
#